data_AF-A0A2E7DB67-F1
#
_entry.id   AF-A0A2E7DB67-F1
#
_cell.length_a   1.000
_cell.length_b   1.000
_cell.length_c   1.000
_cell.angle_alpha   90.00
_cell.angle_beta   90.00
_cell.angle_gamma   90.00
#
_symmetry.space_group_name_H-M   'P 1'
#
loop_
_entity.id
_entity.type
_entity.pdbx_description
1 polymer ?
#
loop_
_entity_poly.entity_id
_entity_poly.type
_entity_poly.pdbx_seq_one_letter_code
_entity_poly.pdbx_strand_id
1 'polypeptide(L)'
;MSDSLNNTPEARQRIQTAFSPQLLKQTGERLIDLLTSHFESVEASRGRVLNWEDPPANAEKAAAFLDGRGNDQDLVARFGELVQTMLGRGLNLHDPRYIGHQVPAPVPIAGLFDAVGSVTNQVMAIYEMGPWASSIEQALVDALGQQIGWPKDQFAGLITHGGSLANLTALTTARNVSLGDAWEAGVARKGPAPVMLVHADAHYGVARSAGILGIGTNNIISIGLDERRRMDANRLDETLTELRRDNVPIAAVCA
;
A
#
# COMPACT_ATOMS: atom_id res chain seq x y z
N MET A 1 -38.84 -2.62 -18.94
CA MET A 1 -37.46 -2.50 -18.42
C MET A 1 -37.05 -3.84 -17.79
N SER A 2 -37.18 -4.94 -18.55
CA SER A 2 -37.01 -6.32 -18.04
C SER A 2 -36.39 -7.28 -19.06
N ASP A 3 -35.86 -6.80 -20.18
CA ASP A 3 -35.31 -7.67 -21.25
C ASP A 3 -33.78 -7.78 -21.27
N SER A 4 -33.05 -7.07 -20.40
CA SER A 4 -31.58 -7.11 -20.41
C SER A 4 -30.96 -8.35 -19.76
N LEU A 5 -31.76 -9.19 -19.09
CA LEU A 5 -31.29 -10.41 -18.43
C LEU A 5 -31.44 -11.69 -19.28
N ASN A 6 -32.06 -11.61 -20.47
CA ASN A 6 -32.28 -12.77 -21.35
C ASN A 6 -31.23 -12.95 -22.46
N ASN A 7 -30.10 -12.23 -22.40
CA ASN A 7 -29.02 -12.38 -23.37
C ASN A 7 -27.98 -13.44 -22.95
N THR A 8 -28.48 -14.60 -22.52
CA THR A 8 -27.72 -15.67 -21.86
C THR A 8 -26.56 -16.25 -22.69
N PRO A 9 -26.69 -16.47 -24.03
CA PRO A 9 -25.60 -17.01 -24.83
C PRO A 9 -24.43 -16.04 -25.03
N GLU A 10 -24.72 -14.77 -25.37
CA GLU A 10 -23.68 -13.76 -25.56
C GLU A 10 -22.98 -13.42 -24.24
N ALA A 11 -23.74 -13.31 -23.15
CA ALA A 11 -23.16 -13.10 -21.82
C ALA A 11 -22.25 -14.27 -21.41
N ARG A 12 -22.69 -15.52 -21.66
CA ARG A 12 -21.87 -16.72 -21.42
C ARG A 12 -20.60 -16.72 -22.26
N GLN A 13 -20.68 -16.35 -23.53
CA GLN A 13 -19.52 -16.27 -24.43
C GLN A 13 -18.51 -15.22 -23.95
N ARG A 14 -18.98 -14.03 -23.51
CA ARG A 14 -18.11 -12.99 -22.92
C ARG A 14 -17.39 -13.52 -21.67
N ILE A 15 -18.11 -14.20 -20.78
CA ILE A 15 -17.51 -14.81 -19.58
C ILE A 15 -16.47 -15.87 -19.98
N GLN A 16 -16.81 -16.80 -20.88
CA GLN A 16 -15.88 -17.84 -21.33
C GLN A 16 -14.61 -17.25 -21.96
N THR A 17 -14.75 -16.16 -22.71
CA THR A 17 -13.62 -15.44 -23.30
C THR A 17 -12.76 -14.79 -22.22
N ALA A 18 -13.37 -14.12 -21.24
CA ALA A 18 -12.66 -13.45 -20.15
C ALA A 18 -11.84 -14.42 -19.27
N PHE A 19 -12.32 -15.67 -19.10
CA PHE A 19 -11.62 -16.72 -18.36
C PHE A 19 -10.83 -17.70 -19.25
N SER A 20 -10.60 -17.36 -20.53
CA SER A 20 -9.88 -18.22 -21.47
C SER A 20 -8.38 -18.29 -21.16
N PRO A 21 -7.80 -19.49 -20.99
CA PRO A 21 -6.36 -19.66 -20.87
C PRO A 21 -5.59 -19.18 -22.12
N GLN A 22 -6.19 -19.30 -23.30
CA GLN A 22 -5.59 -18.84 -24.56
C GLN A 22 -5.50 -17.31 -24.59
N LEU A 23 -6.57 -16.62 -24.18
CA LEU A 23 -6.54 -15.17 -24.07
C LEU A 23 -5.48 -14.72 -23.06
N LEU A 24 -5.42 -15.36 -21.88
CA LEU A 24 -4.39 -15.09 -20.87
C LEU A 24 -2.97 -15.26 -21.42
N LYS A 25 -2.73 -16.35 -22.17
CA LYS A 25 -1.43 -16.59 -22.80
C LYS A 25 -1.06 -15.48 -23.78
N GLN A 26 -1.96 -15.15 -24.71
CA GLN A 26 -1.70 -14.18 -25.78
C GLN A 26 -1.50 -12.76 -25.23
N THR A 27 -2.30 -12.34 -24.25
CA THR A 27 -2.12 -11.05 -23.59
C THR A 27 -0.87 -11.04 -22.71
N GLY A 28 -0.54 -12.16 -22.06
CA GLY A 28 0.71 -12.33 -21.31
C GLY A 28 1.96 -12.18 -22.18
N GLU A 29 2.03 -12.88 -23.32
CA GLU A 29 3.12 -12.74 -24.30
C GLU A 29 3.22 -11.29 -24.79
N ARG A 30 2.09 -10.69 -25.17
CA ARG A 30 2.03 -9.29 -25.60
C ARG A 30 2.50 -8.32 -24.51
N LEU A 31 2.16 -8.55 -23.25
CA LEU A 31 2.59 -7.72 -22.12
C LEU A 31 4.11 -7.78 -21.95
N ILE A 32 4.70 -8.98 -22.00
CA ILE A 32 6.14 -9.16 -21.86
C ILE A 32 6.90 -8.43 -22.98
N ASP A 33 6.45 -8.53 -24.23
CA ASP A 33 7.07 -7.80 -25.34
C ASP A 33 7.05 -6.27 -25.14
N LEU A 34 5.90 -5.75 -24.69
CA LEU A 34 5.71 -4.32 -24.46
C LEU A 34 6.54 -3.82 -23.27
N LEU A 35 6.57 -4.56 -22.17
CA LEU A 35 7.39 -4.22 -21.01
C LEU A 35 8.89 -4.27 -21.35
N THR A 36 9.33 -5.30 -22.07
CA THR A 36 10.73 -5.42 -22.51
C THR A 36 11.15 -4.21 -23.34
N SER A 37 10.37 -3.88 -24.37
CA SER A 37 10.63 -2.71 -25.23
C SER A 37 10.63 -1.40 -24.44
N HIS A 38 9.73 -1.28 -23.45
CA HIS A 38 9.65 -0.12 -22.58
C HIS A 38 10.90 0.02 -21.70
N PHE A 39 11.33 -1.06 -21.02
CA PHE A 39 12.52 -1.04 -20.18
C PHE A 39 13.78 -0.71 -20.97
N GLU A 40 13.98 -1.33 -22.15
CA GLU A 40 15.12 -1.02 -23.03
C GLU A 40 15.17 0.47 -23.40
N SER A 41 14.01 1.10 -23.62
CA SER A 41 13.91 2.52 -23.91
C SER A 41 14.20 3.39 -22.68
N VAL A 42 13.58 3.06 -21.55
CA VAL A 42 13.63 3.84 -20.31
C VAL A 42 15.02 3.80 -19.67
N GLU A 43 15.63 2.62 -19.57
CA GLU A 43 16.97 2.46 -19.01
C GLU A 43 18.02 3.14 -19.89
N ALA A 44 17.81 3.15 -21.21
CA ALA A 44 18.62 3.93 -22.15
C ALA A 44 18.31 5.44 -22.16
N SER A 45 17.47 5.93 -21.24
CA SER A 45 17.07 7.34 -21.13
C SER A 45 16.43 7.92 -22.40
N ARG A 46 15.81 7.07 -23.22
CA ARG A 46 15.13 7.49 -24.45
C ARG A 46 13.73 8.00 -24.10
N GLY A 47 13.62 9.31 -23.92
CA GLY A 47 12.37 9.99 -23.63
C GLY A 47 12.46 10.90 -22.41
N ARG A 48 11.29 11.24 -21.84
CA ARG A 48 11.18 12.04 -20.61
C ARG A 48 11.09 11.11 -19.41
N VAL A 49 11.64 11.55 -18.27
CA VAL A 49 11.46 10.84 -16.99
C VAL A 49 9.98 10.84 -16.58
N LEU A 50 9.31 11.97 -16.74
CA LEU A 50 7.87 12.11 -16.53
C LEU A 50 7.20 12.51 -17.84
N ASN A 51 6.29 11.67 -18.32
CA ASN A 51 5.45 11.96 -19.48
C ASN A 51 4.28 12.86 -19.05
N TRP A 52 4.60 14.08 -18.62
CA TRP A 52 3.64 15.02 -18.05
C TRP A 52 2.57 15.43 -19.06
N GLU A 53 1.34 15.44 -18.56
CA GLU A 53 0.19 16.10 -19.18
C GLU A 53 -0.71 16.65 -18.06
N ASP A 54 -1.39 17.77 -18.32
CA ASP A 54 -2.27 18.38 -17.34
C ASP A 54 -3.37 17.42 -16.86
N PRO A 55 -3.67 17.35 -15.54
CA PRO A 55 -4.61 16.38 -15.00
C PRO A 55 -6.00 16.37 -15.66
N PRO A 56 -6.63 17.52 -15.99
CA PRO A 56 -7.90 17.52 -16.70
C PRO A 56 -7.83 16.87 -18.09
N ALA A 57 -6.75 17.10 -18.83
CA ALA A 57 -6.57 16.53 -20.16
C ALA A 57 -6.35 15.00 -20.10
N ASN A 58 -5.61 14.51 -19.09
CA ASN A 58 -5.50 13.07 -18.84
C ASN A 58 -6.84 12.45 -18.43
N ALA A 59 -7.62 13.13 -17.59
CA ALA A 59 -8.93 12.67 -17.16
C ALA A 59 -9.93 12.58 -18.32
N GLU A 60 -9.96 13.57 -19.20
CA GLU A 60 -10.82 13.57 -20.40
C GLU A 60 -10.47 12.41 -21.33
N LYS A 61 -9.17 12.19 -21.59
CA LYS A 61 -8.71 11.05 -22.41
C LYS A 61 -9.08 9.70 -21.77
N ALA A 62 -8.94 9.58 -20.45
CA ALA A 62 -9.35 8.37 -19.72
C ALA A 62 -10.87 8.14 -19.77
N ALA A 63 -11.68 9.21 -19.68
CA ALA A 63 -13.13 9.12 -19.79
C ALA A 63 -13.57 8.67 -21.20
N ALA A 64 -13.03 9.31 -22.25
CA ALA A 64 -13.27 8.91 -23.63
C ALA A 64 -12.86 7.44 -23.89
N PHE A 65 -11.81 6.98 -23.21
CA PHE A 65 -11.36 5.59 -23.27
C PHE A 65 -12.37 4.61 -22.65
N LEU A 66 -13.00 4.97 -21.52
CA LEU A 66 -14.02 4.15 -20.83
C LEU A 66 -15.35 4.10 -21.61
N ASP A 67 -15.73 5.20 -22.24
CA ASP A 67 -16.99 5.31 -23.01
C ASP A 67 -16.93 4.59 -24.36
N GLY A 68 -15.72 4.33 -24.86
CA GLY A 68 -15.49 3.55 -26.06
C GLY A 68 -15.95 2.10 -25.87
N ARG A 69 -17.15 1.77 -26.37
CA ARG A 69 -17.55 0.37 -26.61
C ARG A 69 -16.57 -0.20 -27.64
N GLY A 70 -15.54 -0.89 -27.16
CA GLY A 70 -14.57 -1.56 -28.02
C GLY A 70 -15.30 -2.51 -28.98
N ASN A 71 -14.85 -2.56 -30.23
CA ASN A 71 -15.26 -3.65 -31.11
C ASN A 71 -14.55 -4.91 -30.59
N ASP A 72 -15.30 -5.86 -30.01
CA ASP A 72 -14.80 -7.09 -29.34
C ASP A 72 -14.00 -8.05 -30.27
N GLN A 73 -13.69 -7.63 -31.49
CA GLN A 73 -13.10 -8.48 -32.53
C GLN A 73 -11.61 -8.77 -32.31
N ASP A 74 -10.88 -7.95 -31.57
CA ASP A 74 -9.47 -8.22 -31.20
C ASP A 74 -9.10 -7.69 -29.79
N LEU A 75 -9.37 -8.52 -28.78
CA LEU A 75 -9.06 -8.22 -27.37
C LEU A 75 -7.55 -8.11 -27.09
N VAL A 76 -6.70 -8.83 -27.84
CA VAL A 76 -5.25 -8.82 -27.62
C VAL A 76 -4.65 -7.52 -28.13
N ALA A 77 -5.06 -7.06 -29.31
CA ALA A 77 -4.67 -5.75 -29.83
C ALA A 77 -5.12 -4.64 -28.87
N ARG A 78 -6.38 -4.68 -28.42
CA ARG A 78 -6.92 -3.70 -27.48
C ARG A 78 -6.18 -3.68 -26.14
N PHE A 79 -5.84 -4.86 -25.62
CA PHE A 79 -4.98 -4.98 -24.43
C PHE A 79 -3.59 -4.34 -24.66
N GLY A 80 -2.99 -4.55 -25.83
CA GLY A 80 -1.72 -3.93 -26.18
C GLY A 80 -1.78 -2.39 -26.23
N GLU A 81 -2.82 -1.82 -26.85
CA GLU A 81 -3.06 -0.37 -26.88
C GLU A 81 -3.19 0.22 -25.47
N LEU A 82 -3.89 -0.50 -24.60
CA LEU A 82 -4.09 -0.15 -23.19
C LEU A 82 -2.76 -0.08 -22.43
N VAL A 83 -1.96 -1.13 -22.54
CA VAL A 83 -0.65 -1.20 -21.91
C VAL A 83 0.26 -0.09 -22.44
N GLN A 84 0.30 0.13 -23.75
CA GLN A 84 1.08 1.22 -24.35
C GLN A 84 0.65 2.60 -23.84
N THR A 85 -0.66 2.83 -23.72
CA THR A 85 -1.20 4.09 -23.18
C THR A 85 -0.78 4.29 -21.73
N MET A 86 -0.86 3.23 -20.91
CA MET A 86 -0.44 3.27 -19.50
C MET A 86 1.05 3.58 -19.37
N LEU A 87 1.90 2.90 -20.13
CA LEU A 87 3.36 3.11 -20.13
C LEU A 87 3.74 4.50 -20.68
N GLY A 88 3.06 4.96 -21.73
CA GLY A 88 3.35 6.25 -22.38
C GLY A 88 2.87 7.49 -21.61
N ARG A 89 2.01 7.31 -20.60
CA ARG A 89 1.48 8.40 -19.75
C ARG A 89 1.95 8.32 -18.30
N GLY A 90 2.86 7.39 -18.00
CA GLY A 90 3.39 7.16 -16.68
C GLY A 90 4.67 7.94 -16.36
N LEU A 91 5.13 7.74 -15.12
CA LEU A 91 6.46 8.10 -14.65
C LEU A 91 7.42 6.93 -14.93
N ASN A 92 8.52 7.20 -15.62
CA ASN A 92 9.54 6.23 -15.97
C ASN A 92 10.54 6.07 -14.80
N LEU A 93 10.16 5.32 -13.77
CA LEU A 93 10.96 5.14 -12.55
C LEU A 93 12.33 4.49 -12.80
N HIS A 94 12.43 3.63 -13.81
CA HIS A 94 13.68 2.94 -14.18
C HIS A 94 14.63 3.80 -15.03
N ASP A 95 14.25 5.03 -15.35
CA ASP A 95 15.16 5.97 -16.00
C ASP A 95 16.25 6.38 -15.00
N PRO A 96 17.56 6.25 -15.32
CA PRO A 96 18.64 6.57 -14.39
C PRO A 96 18.68 8.05 -13.97
N ARG A 97 17.95 8.93 -14.66
CA ARG A 97 17.81 10.35 -14.32
C ARG A 97 16.69 10.59 -13.30
N TYR A 98 15.91 9.58 -12.95
CA TYR A 98 14.86 9.72 -11.93
C TYR A 98 15.47 9.87 -10.53
N ILE A 99 15.26 11.05 -9.94
CA ILE A 99 15.67 11.40 -8.57
C ILE A 99 14.50 11.93 -7.74
N GLY A 100 13.28 11.55 -8.10
CA GLY A 100 12.04 12.01 -7.46
C GLY A 100 11.60 11.08 -6.32
N HIS A 101 10.91 11.65 -5.33
CA HIS A 101 10.16 10.96 -4.24
C HIS A 101 10.90 9.80 -3.52
N GLN A 102 10.24 9.20 -2.52
CA GLN A 102 10.77 8.05 -1.77
C GLN A 102 10.28 6.70 -2.34
N VAL A 103 9.85 6.68 -3.61
CA VAL A 103 9.34 5.49 -4.29
C VAL A 103 10.37 5.06 -5.34
N PRO A 104 11.17 4.02 -5.06
CA PRO A 104 12.19 3.56 -6.00
C PRO A 104 11.57 2.74 -7.13
N ALA A 105 12.34 2.56 -8.21
CA ALA A 105 12.00 1.62 -9.27
C ALA A 105 11.82 0.20 -8.68
N PRO A 106 10.70 -0.49 -8.96
CA PRO A 106 10.49 -1.84 -8.48
C PRO A 106 11.43 -2.83 -9.18
N VAL A 107 11.73 -3.93 -8.50
CA VAL A 107 12.45 -5.07 -9.09
C VAL A 107 11.50 -5.81 -10.05
N PRO A 108 11.78 -5.88 -11.37
CA PRO A 108 10.81 -6.42 -12.34
C PRO A 108 10.33 -7.85 -12.06
N ILE A 109 11.23 -8.73 -11.62
CA ILE A 109 10.87 -10.12 -11.27
C ILE A 109 9.88 -10.20 -10.09
N ALA A 110 9.88 -9.22 -9.18
CA ALA A 110 8.90 -9.18 -8.09
C ALA A 110 7.47 -8.98 -8.62
N GLY A 111 7.30 -8.16 -9.67
CA GLY A 111 6.00 -7.99 -10.33
C GLY A 111 5.46 -9.27 -10.97
N LEU A 112 6.34 -10.18 -11.39
CA LEU A 112 5.91 -11.51 -11.89
C LEU A 112 5.36 -12.39 -10.77
N PHE A 113 5.93 -12.31 -9.56
CA PHE A 113 5.37 -13.00 -8.39
C PHE A 113 4.01 -12.40 -7.98
N ASP A 114 3.86 -11.07 -8.02
CA ASP A 114 2.57 -10.41 -7.78
C ASP A 114 1.50 -10.82 -8.80
N ALA A 115 1.90 -11.07 -10.05
CA ALA A 115 1.00 -11.56 -11.10
C ALA A 115 0.42 -12.95 -10.76
N VAL A 116 1.20 -13.84 -10.12
CA VAL A 116 0.69 -15.15 -9.67
C VAL A 116 -0.49 -14.96 -8.73
N GLY A 117 -0.35 -14.11 -7.71
CA GLY A 117 -1.42 -13.81 -6.76
C GLY A 117 -2.62 -13.12 -7.41
N SER A 118 -2.36 -12.17 -8.32
CA SER A 118 -3.40 -11.39 -9.01
C SER A 118 -4.23 -12.24 -9.98
N VAL A 119 -3.62 -13.22 -10.66
CA VAL A 119 -4.31 -14.09 -11.62
C VAL A 119 -5.02 -15.25 -10.93
N THR A 120 -4.45 -15.79 -9.84
CA THR A 120 -4.98 -16.98 -9.14
C THR A 120 -5.79 -16.67 -7.88
N ASN A 121 -5.87 -15.40 -7.49
CA ASN A 121 -6.61 -14.92 -6.32
C ASN A 121 -6.20 -15.61 -5.00
N GLN A 122 -4.91 -15.54 -4.64
CA GLN A 122 -4.37 -16.10 -3.39
C GLN A 122 -4.67 -15.19 -2.17
N VAL A 123 -5.89 -15.28 -1.63
CA VAL A 123 -6.36 -14.46 -0.50
C VAL A 123 -5.91 -15.08 0.84
N MET A 124 -5.49 -14.25 1.79
CA MET A 124 -5.00 -14.67 3.12
C MET A 124 -5.98 -14.36 4.27
N ALA A 125 -7.29 -14.50 4.04
CA ALA A 125 -8.30 -14.22 5.08
C ALA A 125 -8.33 -15.32 6.16
N ILE A 126 -8.15 -16.57 5.75
CA ILE A 126 -7.91 -17.75 6.59
C ILE A 126 -6.90 -18.65 5.89
N TYR A 127 -6.20 -19.50 6.64
CA TYR A 127 -5.10 -20.33 6.11
C TYR A 127 -5.49 -21.16 4.88
N GLU A 128 -6.70 -21.75 4.85
CA GLU A 128 -7.18 -22.57 3.73
C GLU A 128 -7.26 -21.80 2.39
N MET A 129 -7.48 -20.48 2.42
CA MET A 129 -7.65 -19.67 1.20
C MET A 129 -6.32 -19.31 0.52
N GLY A 130 -5.19 -19.42 1.22
CA GLY A 130 -3.88 -19.01 0.71
C GLY A 130 -2.73 -19.62 1.51
N PRO A 131 -2.64 -20.96 1.64
CA PRO A 131 -1.76 -21.62 2.60
C PRO A 131 -0.29 -21.27 2.36
N TRP A 132 0.16 -21.26 1.10
CA TRP A 132 1.54 -20.95 0.76
C TRP A 132 1.89 -19.48 1.00
N ALA A 133 1.00 -18.56 0.62
CA ALA A 133 1.21 -17.12 0.84
C ALA A 133 1.29 -16.80 2.34
N SER A 134 0.39 -17.37 3.15
CA SER A 134 0.42 -17.23 4.61
C SER A 134 1.70 -17.83 5.23
N SER A 135 2.16 -18.99 4.75
CA SER A 135 3.43 -19.58 5.23
C SER A 135 4.65 -18.72 4.89
N ILE A 136 4.70 -18.13 3.70
CA ILE A 136 5.78 -17.21 3.32
C ILE A 136 5.76 -15.96 4.20
N GLU A 137 4.58 -15.37 4.43
CA GLU A 137 4.44 -14.18 5.30
C GLU A 137 4.97 -14.47 6.70
N GLN A 138 4.59 -15.60 7.30
CA GLN A 138 5.10 -16.01 8.61
C GLN A 138 6.62 -16.18 8.60
N ALA A 139 7.17 -16.88 7.61
CA ALA A 139 8.62 -17.09 7.50
C ALA A 139 9.39 -15.77 7.30
N LEU A 140 8.82 -14.82 6.56
CA LEU A 140 9.40 -13.50 6.33
C LEU A 140 9.40 -12.67 7.63
N VAL A 141 8.28 -12.67 8.37
CA VAL A 141 8.19 -12.01 9.67
C VAL A 141 9.24 -12.57 10.64
N ASP A 142 9.35 -13.91 10.71
CA ASP A 142 10.35 -14.58 11.55
C ASP A 142 11.78 -14.19 11.18
N ALA A 143 12.10 -14.16 9.88
CA ALA A 143 13.41 -13.77 9.39
C ALA A 143 13.73 -12.30 9.71
N LEU A 144 12.76 -11.39 9.54
CA LEU A 144 12.94 -9.97 9.86
C LEU A 144 13.13 -9.75 11.36
N GLY A 145 12.33 -10.40 12.21
CA GLY A 145 12.47 -10.30 13.66
C GLY A 145 13.84 -10.80 14.14
N GLN A 146 14.34 -11.89 13.57
CA GLN A 146 15.70 -12.39 13.85
C GLN A 146 16.78 -11.39 13.43
N GLN A 147 16.65 -10.75 12.27
CA GLN A 147 17.59 -9.72 11.81
C GLN A 147 17.60 -8.47 12.70
N ILE A 148 16.45 -8.08 13.24
CA ILE A 148 16.34 -6.99 14.23
C ILE A 148 16.96 -7.40 15.58
N GLY A 149 17.08 -8.70 15.85
CA GLY A 149 17.61 -9.25 17.09
C GLY A 149 16.52 -9.55 18.14
N TRP A 150 15.26 -9.69 17.72
CA TRP A 150 14.18 -10.07 18.61
C TRP A 150 14.21 -11.57 18.96
N PRO A 151 13.90 -11.93 20.21
CA PRO A 151 13.81 -13.33 20.60
C PRO A 151 12.70 -14.03 19.81
N LYS A 152 13.00 -15.23 19.32
CA LYS A 152 12.01 -16.09 18.67
C LYS A 152 10.79 -16.27 19.60
N ASP A 153 9.60 -16.33 19.01
CA ASP A 153 8.32 -16.52 19.71
C ASP A 153 7.91 -15.37 20.66
N GLN A 154 8.61 -14.22 20.63
CA GLN A 154 8.25 -13.01 21.39
C GLN A 154 7.79 -11.84 20.51
N PHE A 155 7.59 -12.08 19.21
CA PHE A 155 7.08 -11.10 18.28
C PHE A 155 6.11 -11.76 17.29
N ALA A 156 5.27 -10.92 16.71
CA ALA A 156 4.38 -11.26 15.61
C ALA A 156 4.31 -10.05 14.67
N GLY A 157 3.87 -10.30 13.44
CA GLY A 157 3.78 -9.27 12.41
C GLY A 157 2.95 -9.75 11.24
N LEU A 158 2.68 -8.83 10.32
CA LEU A 158 1.97 -9.06 9.07
C LEU A 158 2.42 -8.02 8.05
N ILE A 159 2.32 -8.35 6.76
CA ILE A 159 2.64 -7.41 5.69
C ILE A 159 1.42 -6.53 5.41
N THR A 160 1.64 -5.22 5.30
CA THR A 160 0.57 -4.25 5.05
C THR A 160 0.76 -3.56 3.71
N HIS A 161 -0.33 -3.05 3.13
CA HIS A 161 -0.28 -2.19 1.93
C HIS A 161 0.26 -0.78 2.25
N GLY A 162 1.58 -0.69 2.40
CA GLY A 162 2.32 0.55 2.62
C GLY A 162 2.46 0.94 4.09
N GLY A 163 3.45 1.82 4.36
CA GLY A 163 3.83 2.20 5.73
C GLY A 163 2.75 2.94 6.53
N SER A 164 1.77 3.55 5.87
CA SER A 164 0.66 4.20 6.58
C SER A 164 -0.24 3.18 7.30
N LEU A 165 -0.53 2.03 6.66
CA LEU A 165 -1.25 0.95 7.32
C LEU A 165 -0.37 0.25 8.35
N ALA A 166 0.92 0.06 8.09
CA ALA A 166 1.86 -0.45 9.10
C ALA A 166 1.82 0.40 10.39
N ASN A 167 1.90 1.74 10.25
CA ASN A 167 1.80 2.66 11.39
C ASN A 167 0.45 2.59 12.08
N LEU A 168 -0.65 2.54 11.32
CA LEU A 168 -1.99 2.39 11.91
C LEU A 168 -2.12 1.09 12.69
N THR A 169 -1.66 -0.04 12.14
CA THR A 169 -1.67 -1.35 12.81
C THR A 169 -0.83 -1.32 14.08
N ALA A 170 0.41 -0.83 14.02
CA ALA A 170 1.29 -0.72 15.18
C ALA A 170 0.69 0.16 16.28
N LEU A 171 0.10 1.30 15.91
CA LEU A 171 -0.56 2.21 16.85
C LEU A 171 -1.86 1.64 17.41
N THR A 172 -2.61 0.85 16.64
CA THR A 172 -3.78 0.12 17.13
C THR A 172 -3.37 -0.86 18.22
N THR A 173 -2.30 -1.63 17.98
CA THR A 173 -1.72 -2.55 18.97
C THR A 173 -1.26 -1.80 20.22
N ALA A 174 -0.47 -0.73 20.06
CA ALA A 174 0.00 0.08 21.19
C ALA A 174 -1.18 0.63 22.02
N ARG A 175 -2.19 1.20 21.37
CA ARG A 175 -3.39 1.70 22.02
C ARG A 175 -4.10 0.61 22.82
N ASN A 176 -4.35 -0.55 22.23
CA ASN A 176 -5.07 -1.63 22.91
C ASN A 176 -4.28 -2.18 24.11
N VAL A 177 -2.95 -2.31 23.97
CA VAL A 177 -2.09 -2.76 25.07
C VAL A 177 -2.04 -1.71 26.20
N SER A 178 -1.85 -0.44 25.86
CA SER A 178 -1.64 0.63 26.85
C SER A 178 -2.93 1.13 27.49
N LEU A 179 -4.06 1.05 26.79
CA LEU A 179 -5.36 1.56 27.28
C LEU A 179 -6.32 0.45 27.74
N GLY A 180 -6.00 -0.82 27.51
CA GLY A 180 -6.79 -1.97 27.96
C GLY A 180 -8.03 -2.20 27.09
N ASP A 181 -9.21 -1.95 27.64
CA ASP A 181 -10.52 -2.19 27.02
C ASP A 181 -10.88 -1.20 25.89
N ALA A 182 -9.90 -0.48 25.33
CA ALA A 182 -10.12 0.49 24.27
C ALA A 182 -10.70 -0.12 22.99
N TRP A 183 -10.57 -1.45 22.81
CA TRP A 183 -11.19 -2.16 21.70
C TRP A 183 -12.70 -2.33 21.90
N GLU A 184 -13.13 -2.68 23.10
CA GLU A 184 -14.53 -2.95 23.44
C GLU A 184 -15.30 -1.70 23.89
N ALA A 185 -14.69 -0.87 24.73
CA ALA A 185 -15.30 0.31 25.36
C ALA A 185 -15.00 1.63 24.61
N GLY A 186 -14.08 1.59 23.65
CA GLY A 186 -13.56 2.79 22.98
C GLY A 186 -12.55 3.56 23.84
N VAL A 187 -12.04 4.67 23.30
CA VAL A 187 -10.94 5.44 23.93
C VAL A 187 -11.41 6.47 24.96
N ALA A 188 -12.72 6.74 25.01
CA ALA A 188 -13.29 7.69 25.96
C ALA A 188 -13.21 7.12 27.38
N ARG A 189 -12.66 7.90 28.32
CA ARG A 189 -12.45 7.45 29.70
C ARG A 189 -12.62 8.58 30.71
N LYS A 190 -12.81 8.20 31.98
CA LYS A 190 -12.80 9.15 33.10
C LYS A 190 -11.36 9.62 33.35
N GLY A 191 -11.16 10.91 33.51
CA GLY A 191 -9.85 11.52 33.74
C GLY A 191 -9.25 12.13 32.48
N PRO A 192 -7.93 12.36 32.44
CA PRO A 192 -7.25 12.94 31.29
C PRO A 192 -7.41 12.10 30.01
N ALA A 193 -7.49 12.78 28.87
CA ALA A 193 -7.47 12.11 27.57
C ALA A 193 -6.12 11.41 27.34
N PRO A 194 -6.10 10.24 26.67
CA PRO A 194 -4.86 9.58 26.32
C PRO A 194 -4.09 10.40 25.28
N VAL A 195 -2.76 10.40 25.39
CA VAL A 195 -1.87 11.15 24.50
C VAL A 195 -0.92 10.24 23.72
N MET A 196 -0.41 10.74 22.59
CA MET A 196 0.68 10.13 21.83
C MET A 196 1.87 11.08 21.82
N LEU A 197 3.06 10.59 22.14
CA LEU A 197 4.30 11.36 22.01
C LEU A 197 4.92 11.04 20.65
N VAL A 198 5.20 12.05 19.84
CA VAL A 198 5.56 11.86 18.43
C VAL A 198 6.78 12.72 18.07
N HIS A 199 7.71 12.14 17.30
CA HIS A 199 8.85 12.85 16.72
C HIS A 199 8.39 14.11 15.99
N ALA A 200 9.05 15.26 16.22
CA ALA A 200 8.58 16.54 15.68
C ALA A 200 8.41 16.57 14.15
N ASP A 201 9.26 15.84 13.43
CA ASP A 201 9.17 15.70 11.97
C ASP A 201 8.66 14.32 11.51
N ALA A 202 7.80 13.69 12.32
CA ALA A 202 7.18 12.42 11.95
C ALA A 202 6.36 12.55 10.67
N HIS A 203 6.26 11.44 9.93
CA HIS A 203 5.40 11.35 8.76
C HIS A 203 3.95 11.68 9.13
N TYR A 204 3.27 12.50 8.32
CA TYR A 204 1.89 12.96 8.57
C TYR A 204 0.89 11.82 8.80
N GLY A 205 1.20 10.62 8.31
CA GLY A 205 0.44 9.40 8.56
C GLY A 205 0.24 9.08 10.06
N VAL A 206 1.18 9.44 10.94
CA VAL A 206 1.04 9.24 12.39
C VAL A 206 -0.11 10.08 12.96
N ALA A 207 -0.17 11.36 12.59
CA ALA A 207 -1.26 12.24 13.02
C ALA A 207 -2.61 11.79 12.46
N ARG A 208 -2.63 11.33 11.20
CA ARG A 208 -3.83 10.72 10.59
C ARG A 208 -4.29 9.49 11.39
N SER A 209 -3.36 8.61 11.77
CA SER A 209 -3.68 7.43 12.59
C SER A 209 -4.26 7.81 13.95
N ALA A 210 -3.72 8.84 14.62
CA ALA A 210 -4.29 9.32 15.88
C ALA A 210 -5.76 9.76 15.74
N GLY A 211 -6.10 10.44 14.63
CA GLY A 211 -7.48 10.81 14.30
C GLY A 211 -8.38 9.59 14.07
N ILE A 212 -7.91 8.62 13.25
CA ILE A 212 -8.66 7.38 12.96
C ILE A 212 -8.90 6.55 14.23
N LEU A 213 -7.91 6.46 15.11
CA LEU A 213 -7.97 5.66 16.33
C LEU A 213 -8.84 6.28 17.44
N GLY A 214 -9.37 7.48 17.23
CA GLY A 214 -10.16 8.22 18.20
C GLY A 214 -9.34 8.96 19.27
N ILE A 215 -8.01 8.87 19.24
CA ILE A 215 -7.13 9.61 20.16
C ILE A 215 -7.24 11.11 19.89
N GLY A 216 -7.36 11.50 18.63
CA GLY A 216 -7.46 12.90 18.21
C GLY A 216 -6.10 13.58 18.07
N THR A 217 -5.96 14.41 17.03
CA THR A 217 -4.69 15.07 16.69
C THR A 217 -4.25 16.10 17.73
N ASN A 218 -5.19 16.66 18.50
CA ASN A 218 -4.89 17.61 19.58
C ASN A 218 -4.22 16.94 20.79
N ASN A 219 -4.29 15.61 20.88
CA ASN A 219 -3.64 14.82 21.93
C ASN A 219 -2.29 14.25 21.48
N ILE A 220 -1.71 14.81 20.42
CA ILE A 220 -0.34 14.52 19.99
C ILE A 220 0.58 15.55 20.65
N ILE A 221 1.52 15.05 21.43
CA ILE A 221 2.59 15.84 22.02
C ILE A 221 3.84 15.66 21.16
N SER A 222 4.23 16.73 20.48
CA SER A 222 5.43 16.75 19.65
C SER A 222 6.67 16.84 20.55
N ILE A 223 7.60 15.88 20.39
CA ILE A 223 8.88 15.89 21.11
C ILE A 223 9.94 16.52 20.22
N GLY A 224 10.61 17.53 20.77
CA GLY A 224 11.67 18.28 20.10
C GLY A 224 12.85 17.41 19.68
N LEU A 225 13.69 17.96 18.81
CA LEU A 225 14.80 17.22 18.21
C LEU A 225 16.16 17.71 18.74
N ASP A 226 17.13 16.80 18.72
CA ASP A 226 18.54 17.12 18.93
C ASP A 226 19.17 17.80 17.70
N GLU A 227 20.45 18.16 17.80
CA GLU A 227 21.21 18.80 16.71
C GLU A 227 21.33 17.94 15.44
N ARG A 228 21.10 16.63 15.56
CA ARG A 228 21.14 15.66 14.46
C ARG A 228 19.75 15.34 13.92
N ARG A 229 18.73 16.10 14.36
CA ARG A 229 17.31 15.89 14.01
C ARG A 229 16.75 14.54 14.45
N ARG A 230 17.26 13.98 15.54
CA ARG A 230 16.66 12.81 16.22
C ARG A 230 15.75 13.30 17.33
N MET A 231 14.76 12.51 17.73
CA MET A 231 14.00 12.82 18.94
C MET A 231 14.95 13.02 20.14
N ASP A 232 14.81 14.14 20.84
CA ASP A 232 15.59 14.44 22.04
C ASP A 232 15.13 13.54 23.19
N ALA A 233 16.01 12.63 23.59
CA ALA A 233 15.73 11.64 24.63
C ALA A 233 15.53 12.26 26.02
N ASN A 234 16.21 13.38 26.33
CA ASN A 234 16.04 14.05 27.63
C ASN A 234 14.65 14.70 27.70
N ARG A 235 14.25 15.40 26.65
CA ARG A 235 12.90 15.99 26.56
C ARG A 235 11.80 14.93 26.59
N LEU A 236 12.03 13.80 25.92
CA LEU A 236 11.13 12.67 25.98
C LEU A 236 10.96 12.17 27.42
N ASP A 237 12.06 11.96 28.15
CA ASP A 237 12.03 11.44 29.52
C ASP A 237 11.37 12.42 30.50
N GLU A 238 11.66 13.72 30.38
CA GLU A 238 11.00 14.80 31.13
C GLU A 238 9.48 14.76 30.90
N THR A 239 9.05 14.75 29.63
CA THR A 239 7.62 14.73 29.26
C THR A 239 6.93 13.46 29.77
N LEU A 240 7.54 12.29 29.63
CA LEU A 240 7.00 11.03 30.13
C LEU A 240 6.85 11.04 31.65
N THR A 241 7.80 11.63 32.36
CA THR A 241 7.80 11.73 33.82
C THR A 241 6.66 12.62 34.30
N GLU A 242 6.45 13.78 33.67
CA GLU A 242 5.34 14.68 33.98
C GLU A 242 3.97 14.02 33.72
N LEU A 243 3.80 13.39 32.56
CA LEU A 243 2.54 12.72 32.20
C LEU A 243 2.21 11.59 33.18
N ARG A 244 3.21 10.81 33.61
CA ARG A 244 3.02 9.75 34.62
C ARG A 244 2.64 10.32 35.98
N ARG A 245 3.29 11.40 36.42
CA ARG A 245 2.94 12.11 37.67
C ARG A 245 1.50 12.60 37.65
N ASP A 246 1.06 13.11 36.51
CA ASP A 246 -0.26 13.71 36.33
C ASP A 246 -1.33 12.67 35.95
N ASN A 247 -0.97 11.37 35.94
CA ASN A 247 -1.82 10.24 35.57
C ASN A 247 -2.46 10.38 34.17
N VAL A 248 -1.75 11.03 33.24
CA VAL A 248 -2.17 11.13 31.84
C VAL A 248 -1.81 9.83 31.12
N PRO A 249 -2.79 9.11 30.55
CA PRO A 249 -2.52 7.87 29.85
C PRO A 249 -1.70 8.10 28.57
N ILE A 250 -0.65 7.30 28.38
CA ILE A 250 0.19 7.36 27.17
C ILE A 250 -0.18 6.18 26.28
N ALA A 251 -0.75 6.46 25.11
CA ALA A 251 -1.17 5.43 24.16
C ALA A 251 0.00 4.89 23.32
N ALA A 252 0.96 5.74 22.95
CA ALA A 252 2.12 5.36 22.17
C ALA A 252 3.24 6.41 22.24
N VAL A 253 4.47 5.98 21.94
CA VAL A 253 5.61 6.84 21.60
C VAL A 253 6.05 6.48 20.18
N CYS A 254 6.07 7.46 19.28
CA CYS A 254 6.51 7.31 17.89
C CYS A 254 7.80 8.09 17.67
N ALA A 255 8.92 7.39 17.73
CA ALA A 255 10.27 7.94 17.56
C ALA A 255 10.66 8.14 16.09
#